data_AF-A0A396IQZ8-F1
#
_entry.id   AF-A0A396IQZ8-F1
#
_cell.length_a   1.000
_cell.length_b   1.000
_cell.length_c   1.000
_cell.angle_alpha   90.00
_cell.angle_beta   90.00
_cell.angle_gamma   90.00
#
_symmetry.space_group_name_H-M   'P 1'
#
loop_
_entity.id
_entity.type
_entity.pdbx_description
1 polymer ?
#
loop_
_entity_poly.entity_id
_entity_poly.type
_entity_poly.pdbx_seq_one_letter_code
_entity_poly.pdbx_strand_id
1 'polypeptide(L)' 'MKRKKVKVECMTKPNWIELPIDLTKNILRRLDTVEIVTSARNVCPLWWNVCKDPLMWSTIKMTGDFSNPLRLDKMCT' A
#
# COMPACT_ATOMS: atom_id res chain seq x y z
N MET A 1 -36.76 -11.06 15.78
CA MET A 1 -35.60 -11.12 14.85
C MET A 1 -35.15 -9.71 14.52
N LYS A 2 -34.02 -9.25 15.09
CA LYS A 2 -33.52 -7.88 14.87
C LYS A 2 -32.83 -7.82 13.51
N ARG A 3 -33.43 -7.12 12.54
CA ARG A 3 -32.78 -6.82 11.25
C ARG A 3 -31.58 -5.92 11.52
N LYS A 4 -30.38 -6.48 11.36
CA LYS A 4 -29.12 -5.72 11.42
C LYS A 4 -29.08 -4.82 10.18
N LYS A 5 -29.22 -3.52 10.38
CA LYS A 5 -29.20 -2.51 9.33
C LYS A 5 -27.76 -2.43 8.82
N VAL A 6 -27.47 -3.09 7.70
CA VAL A 6 -26.19 -2.95 7.01
C VAL A 6 -26.18 -1.57 6.38
N LYS A 7 -25.46 -0.64 6.99
CA LYS A 7 -25.22 0.69 6.43
C LYS A 7 -24.19 0.51 5.31
N VAL A 8 -24.67 0.30 4.09
CA VAL A 8 -23.81 0.42 2.91
C VAL A 8 -23.65 1.91 2.66
N GLU A 9 -22.61 2.51 3.25
CA GLU A 9 -22.19 3.85 2.87
C GLU A 9 -21.41 3.76 1.56
N CYS A 10 -22.06 4.20 0.49
CA CYS A 10 -21.45 4.41 -0.81
C CYS A 10 -20.93 5.86 -0.84
N MET A 11 -19.61 6.04 -1.07
CA MET A 11 -18.84 7.31 -1.07
C MET A 11 -18.30 7.86 0.26
N THR A 12 -17.93 7.02 1.23
CA THR A 12 -16.93 7.41 2.23
C THR A 12 -15.55 6.95 1.77
N LYS A 13 -14.60 7.89 1.61
CA LYS A 13 -13.20 7.55 1.29
C LYS A 13 -12.74 6.47 2.28
N PRO A 14 -12.08 5.38 1.84
CA PRO A 14 -11.61 4.36 2.75
C PRO A 14 -10.71 5.02 3.80
N ASN A 15 -11.01 4.82 5.09
CA ASN A 15 -10.20 5.37 6.16
C ASN A 15 -8.94 4.51 6.32
N TRP A 16 -7.94 4.76 5.46
CA TRP A 16 -6.67 4.04 5.45
C TRP A 16 -5.88 4.17 6.76
N ILE A 17 -6.23 5.14 7.62
CA ILE A 17 -5.61 5.37 8.92
C ILE A 17 -6.12 4.38 9.97
N GLU A 18 -7.39 3.97 9.89
CA GLU A 18 -7.99 3.01 10.83
C GLU A 18 -7.67 1.55 10.46
N LEU A 19 -6.95 1.32 9.36
CA LEU A 19 -6.62 -0.01 8.91
C LEU A 19 -5.51 -0.63 9.78
N PRO A 20 -5.70 -1.86 10.31
CA PRO A 20 -4.67 -2.59 11.02
C PRO A 20 -3.36 -2.68 10.22
N ILE A 21 -2.23 -2.65 10.93
CA ILE A 21 -0.91 -2.63 10.31
C ILE A 21 -0.64 -3.90 9.49
N ASP A 22 -1.15 -5.06 9.94
CA ASP A 22 -1.00 -6.34 9.25
C ASP A 22 -1.74 -6.36 7.91
N LEU A 23 -2.92 -5.73 7.85
CA LEU A 23 -3.68 -5.58 6.60
C LEU A 23 -2.99 -4.59 5.67
N THR A 24 -2.46 -3.48 6.20
CA THR A 24 -1.63 -2.54 5.44
C THR A 24 -0.43 -3.24 4.81
N LYS A 25 0.32 -4.05 5.59
CA LYS A 25 1.44 -4.86 5.10
C LYS A 25 1.00 -5.85 4.02
N ASN A 26 -0.15 -6.50 4.18
CA ASN A 26 -0.67 -7.44 3.18
C ASN A 26 -1.00 -6.75 1.85
N ILE A 27 -1.63 -5.56 1.91
CA ILE A 27 -1.93 -4.75 0.73
C ILE A 27 -0.62 -4.34 0.05
N LEU A 28 0.31 -3.74 0.80
CA LEU A 28 1.59 -3.30 0.26
C LEU A 28 2.38 -4.46 -0.37
N ARG A 29 2.33 -5.69 0.19
CA ARG A 29 2.98 -6.89 -0.38
C ARG A 29 2.42 -7.32 -1.72
N ARG A 30 1.19 -6.91 -2.06
CA ARG A 30 0.54 -7.21 -3.34
C ARG A 30 0.80 -6.15 -4.41
N LEU A 31 1.29 -4.98 -4.02
CA LEU A 31 1.62 -3.90 -4.94
C LEU A 31 2.98 -4.16 -5.58
N ASP A 32 3.16 -3.65 -6.80
CA ASP A 32 4.47 -3.65 -7.44
C ASP A 32 5.42 -2.70 -6.70
N THR A 33 6.69 -3.09 -6.67
CA THR A 33 7.72 -2.33 -5.94
C THR A 33 7.74 -0.84 -6.36
N VAL A 34 7.52 -0.55 -7.64
CA VAL A 34 7.46 0.83 -8.17
C VAL A 34 6.25 1.60 -7.65
N GLU A 35 5.09 0.95 -7.55
CA GLU A 35 3.88 1.58 -7.01
C GLU A 35 4.03 1.90 -5.52
N ILE A 36 4.75 1.05 -4.78
CA ILE A 36 5.04 1.29 -3.36
C ILE A 36 5.88 2.57 -3.18
N VAL A 37 6.99 2.71 -3.93
CA VAL A 37 7.86 3.89 -3.83
C VAL A 37 7.24 5.15 -4.42
N THR A 38 6.32 5.07 -5.38
CA THR A 38 5.74 6.26 -6.04
C THR A 38 4.41 6.72 -5.47
N SER A 39 3.56 5.78 -5.03
CA SER A 39 2.17 6.05 -4.66
C SER A 39 1.90 5.68 -3.20
N ALA A 40 2.18 4.43 -2.81
CA ALA A 40 1.74 3.91 -1.51
C ALA A 40 2.33 4.69 -0.32
N ARG A 41 3.59 5.14 -0.44
CA ARG A 41 4.24 6.00 0.57
C ARG A 41 3.59 7.38 0.75
N ASN A 42 2.80 7.84 -0.23
CA ASN A 42 2.17 9.17 -0.25
C ASN A 42 0.68 9.12 0.17
N VAL A 43 0.14 7.96 0.51
CA VAL A 43 -1.27 7.79 0.91
C VAL A 43 -1.52 8.38 2.31
N CYS A 44 -0.73 7.96 3.29
CA CYS A 44 -0.81 8.48 4.66
C CYS A 44 0.50 8.20 5.44
N PRO A 45 0.72 8.89 6.58
CA PRO A 45 1.92 8.68 7.40
C PRO A 45 2.09 7.25 7.92
N LEU A 46 0.99 6.54 8.18
CA LEU A 46 1.02 5.14 8.60
C LEU A 46 1.64 4.25 7.53
N TRP A 47 1.21 4.40 6.27
CA TRP A 47 1.75 3.63 5.15
C TRP A 47 3.22 3.97 4.90
N TRP A 48 3.58 5.25 4.98
CA TRP A 48 4.98 5.67 4.91
C TRP A 48 5.84 5.00 5.99
N ASN A 49 5.37 4.93 7.22
CA ASN A 49 6.07 4.26 8.32
C ASN A 49 6.20 2.75 8.08
N VAL A 50 5.17 2.08 7.56
CA VAL A 50 5.26 0.65 7.20
C VAL A 50 6.26 0.42 6.08
N CYS A 51 6.30 1.30 5.07
CA CYS A 51 7.27 1.22 3.98
C CYS A 51 8.72 1.47 4.42
N LYS A 52 8.98 2.00 5.63
CA LYS A 52 10.36 2.12 6.15
C LYS A 52 10.89 0.82 6.76
N ASP A 53 10.02 -0.13 7.09
CA ASP A 53 10.42 -1.40 7.67
C ASP A 53 11.18 -2.23 6.61
N PRO A 54 12.46 -2.58 6.84
CA PRO A 54 13.22 -3.41 5.89
C PRO A 54 12.56 -4.76 5.62
N LEU A 55 11.83 -5.31 6.59
CA LEU A 55 11.12 -6.57 6.43
C LEU A 55 9.99 -6.47 5.41
N MET A 56 9.46 -5.27 5.16
CA MET A 56 8.48 -5.00 4.11
C MET A 56 9.06 -5.29 2.72
N TRP A 57 10.36 -5.00 2.54
CA TRP A 57 11.10 -5.15 1.28
C TRP A 57 11.76 -6.53 1.14
N SER A 58 11.58 -7.43 2.11
CA SER A 58 12.18 -8.78 2.07
C SER A 58 11.58 -9.68 0.98
N THR A 59 10.32 -9.45 0.60
CA THR A 59 9.56 -10.34 -0.31
C THR A 59 8.82 -9.53 -1.39
N ILE A 60 9.51 -8.59 -2.02
CA ILE A 60 8.93 -7.76 -3.08
C ILE A 60 9.20 -8.37 -4.44
N LYS A 61 8.13 -8.38 -5.24
CA LYS A 61 8.21 -8.75 -6.64
C LYS A 61 8.58 -7.50 -7.44
N MET A 62 9.77 -7.51 -8.04
CA MET A 62 10.17 -6.53 -9.04
C MET A 62 9.59 -6.95 -10.39
N THR A 63 8.28 -6.75 -10.55
CA THR A 63 7.60 -6.87 -11.85
C THR A 63 7.45 -5.47 -12.43
N GLY A 64 8.54 -4.95 -12.99
CA GLY A 64 8.53 -3.71 -13.75
C GLY A 64 8.77 -4.02 -15.22
N ASP A 65 8.12 -3.28 -16.11
CA ASP A 65 8.58 -3.19 -17.48
C ASP A 65 9.95 -2.48 -17.46
N PHE A 66 11.02 -3.29 -17.41
CA PHE A 66 12.41 -2.81 -17.37
C PHE A 66 12.78 -2.02 -18.64
N SER A 67 11.89 -1.96 -19.63
CA SER A 67 12.05 -1.10 -20.81
C SER A 67 12.05 0.39 -20.48
N ASN A 68 11.61 0.80 -19.27
CA ASN A 68 11.57 2.20 -18.87
C ASN A 68 12.56 2.51 -17.72
N PRO A 69 13.77 3.03 -18.02
CA PRO A 69 14.84 3.29 -17.05
C PRO A 69 14.42 4.20 -15.89
N LEU A 70 13.48 5.12 -16.15
CA LEU A 70 12.98 6.09 -15.18
C LEU A 70 12.23 5.48 -13.99
N ARG A 71 11.82 4.20 -14.06
CA ARG A 71 11.13 3.51 -12.96
C ARG A 71 12.09 2.87 -11.93
N LEU A 72 13.35 2.64 -12.28
CA LEU A 72 14.35 2.02 -11.38
C LEU A 72 15.04 3.03 -10.46
N ASP A 73 15.23 4.27 -10.92
CA ASP A 73 15.93 5.33 -10.17
C ASP A 73 15.24 5.67 -8.84
N LYS A 74 13.92 5.45 -8.76
CA LYS A 74 13.09 5.72 -7.58
C LYS A 74 13.21 4.66 -6.48
N MET A 75 13.96 3.59 -6.69
CA MET A 75 14.18 2.53 -5.69
C MET A 75 15.30 2.90 -4.71
N CYS A 76 16.21 3.80 -5.10
CA CYS A 76 17.42 4.12 -4.33
C CYS A 76 17.35 5.42 -3.51
N THR A 77 16.15 5.93 -3.17
CA THR A 77 15.99 7.18 -2.40
C THR A 77 15.55 6.98 -0.96
#